data_AF-A0A434RXT0-F1
#
_entry.id   AF-A0A434RXT0-F1
#
_cell.length_a   1.000
_cell.length_b   1.000
_cell.length_c   1.000
_cell.angle_alpha   90.00
_cell.angle_beta   90.00
_cell.angle_gamma   90.00
#
_symmetry.space_group_name_H-M   'P 1'
#
loop_
_entity.id
_entity.type
_entity.pdbx_description
1 polymer ?
#
loop_
_entity_poly.entity_id
_entity_poly.type
_entity_poly.pdbx_seq_one_letter_code
_entity_poly.pdbx_strand_id
1 'polypeptide(L)'
;VDDMRPSVLELFGLRDAVEAHLNRSVARAKPPIAVRIADTSDGSADGLSETLRTALYRIVQEAINNAVRHAAPSRIEVQLASTATTFNVTVTDDGHGCGAIDPAAQGGIGHMHTRAALVGARLRFEPADRKGGTRVVIEIDRESAEAEAAACGTAITEAQPVAEAV
;
A
#
# COMPACT_ATOMS: atom_id res chain seq x y z
N VAL A 1 -11.50 23.43 2.09
CA VAL A 1 -11.04 24.00 0.80
C VAL A 1 -9.80 23.23 0.39
N ASP A 2 -10.02 22.13 -0.30
CA ASP A 2 -8.98 21.30 -0.90
C ASP A 2 -9.48 20.95 -2.31
N ASP A 3 -9.59 22.00 -3.13
CA ASP A 3 -10.05 21.86 -4.51
C ASP A 3 -8.82 21.70 -5.40
N MET A 4 -8.65 20.45 -5.86
CA MET A 4 -7.99 20.07 -7.11
C MET A 4 -6.47 20.22 -7.20
N ARG A 5 -5.72 19.75 -6.19
CA ARG A 5 -4.36 19.25 -6.46
C ARG A 5 -4.39 17.73 -6.43
N PRO A 6 -4.28 17.06 -7.58
CA PRO A 6 -4.27 15.62 -7.59
C PRO A 6 -3.08 15.10 -6.77
N SER A 7 -3.33 14.07 -5.98
CA SER A 7 -2.32 13.51 -5.08
C SER A 7 -1.15 12.92 -5.87
N VAL A 8 0.02 12.74 -5.25
CA VAL A 8 1.16 12.05 -5.92
C VAL A 8 0.73 10.66 -6.39
N LEU A 9 -0.18 10.01 -5.67
CA LEU A 9 -0.76 8.73 -6.04
C LEU A 9 -1.59 8.80 -7.33
N GLU A 10 -2.33 9.89 -7.53
CA GLU A 10 -3.15 10.11 -8.74
C GLU A 10 -2.30 10.53 -9.95
N LEU A 11 -1.24 11.33 -9.74
CA LEU A 11 -0.41 11.86 -10.81
C LEU A 11 0.69 10.91 -11.28
N PHE A 12 1.28 10.15 -10.35
CA PHE A 12 2.52 9.40 -10.57
C PHE A 12 2.40 7.92 -10.15
N GLY A 13 1.25 7.50 -9.64
CA GLY A 13 0.99 6.11 -9.29
C GLY A 13 1.55 5.69 -7.93
N LEU A 14 1.30 4.41 -7.60
CA LEU A 14 1.56 3.86 -6.26
C LEU A 14 3.05 3.82 -5.92
N ARG A 15 3.90 3.39 -6.86
CA ARG A 15 5.35 3.30 -6.67
C ARG A 15 5.93 4.65 -6.22
N ASP A 16 5.62 5.71 -6.96
CA ASP A 16 6.19 7.04 -6.74
C ASP A 16 5.65 7.68 -5.46
N ALA A 17 4.38 7.48 -5.14
CA ALA A 17 3.80 7.91 -3.87
C ALA A 17 4.50 7.23 -2.68
N VAL A 18 4.78 5.93 -2.77
CA VAL A 18 5.49 5.15 -1.76
C VAL A 18 6.95 5.62 -1.63
N GLU A 19 7.66 5.79 -2.75
CA GLU A 19 9.06 6.26 -2.74
C GLU A 19 9.17 7.65 -2.11
N ALA A 20 8.29 8.58 -2.50
CA ALA A 20 8.26 9.93 -1.94
C ALA A 20 7.97 9.92 -0.44
N HIS A 21 7.06 9.05 0.03
CA HIS A 21 6.80 8.90 1.46
C HIS A 21 7.98 8.28 2.20
N LEU A 22 8.56 7.21 1.69
CA LEU A 22 9.71 6.53 2.28
C LEU A 22 10.88 7.50 2.48
N ASN A 23 11.24 8.23 1.43
CA ASN A 23 12.31 9.23 1.47
C ASN A 23 12.05 10.32 2.52
N ARG A 24 10.81 10.84 2.60
CA ARG A 24 10.45 11.84 3.62
C ARG A 24 10.52 11.28 5.04
N SER A 25 10.08 10.04 5.25
CA SER A 25 10.04 9.40 6.57
C SER A 25 11.44 9.17 7.14
N VAL A 26 12.43 8.85 6.30
CA VAL A 26 13.81 8.62 6.75
C VAL A 26 14.70 9.86 6.74
N ALA A 27 14.27 10.96 6.09
CA ALA A 27 15.10 12.16 5.86
C ALA A 27 15.72 12.77 7.12
N ARG A 28 15.08 12.58 8.28
CA ARG A 28 15.53 13.13 9.58
C ARG A 28 16.11 12.07 10.52
N ALA A 29 16.21 10.82 10.09
CA ALA A 29 16.72 9.74 10.90
C ALA A 29 18.21 9.93 11.22
N LYS A 30 18.59 9.62 12.45
CA LYS A 30 19.99 9.63 12.93
C LYS A 30 20.23 8.35 13.74
N PRO A 31 21.11 7.44 13.29
CA PRO A 31 21.88 7.46 12.05
C PRO A 31 21.00 7.39 10.78
N PRO A 32 21.55 7.67 9.57
CA PRO A 32 20.81 7.52 8.32
C PRO A 32 20.32 6.09 8.11
N ILE A 33 19.11 5.95 7.58
CA ILE A 33 18.49 4.66 7.24
C ILE A 33 18.63 4.47 5.73
N ALA A 34 19.19 3.33 5.30
CA ALA A 34 19.27 2.98 3.89
C ALA A 34 17.87 2.63 3.35
N VAL A 35 17.55 3.10 2.15
CA VAL A 35 16.24 2.83 1.52
C VAL A 35 16.42 2.12 0.19
N ARG A 36 15.52 1.18 -0.10
CA ARG A 36 15.42 0.53 -1.41
C ARG A 36 13.97 0.39 -1.82
N ILE A 37 13.66 0.73 -3.06
CA ILE A 37 12.41 0.38 -3.70
C ILE A 37 12.69 -0.51 -4.91
N ALA A 38 11.95 -1.58 -5.05
CA ALA A 38 11.98 -2.43 -6.24
C ALA A 38 10.56 -2.61 -6.77
N ASP A 39 10.39 -2.37 -8.06
CA ASP A 39 9.15 -2.66 -8.76
C ASP A 39 9.42 -3.72 -9.81
N THR A 40 8.81 -4.88 -9.60
CA THR A 40 8.83 -6.05 -10.47
C THR A 40 7.43 -6.41 -10.93
N SER A 41 6.49 -5.46 -10.80
CA SER A 41 5.09 -5.63 -11.18
C SER A 41 4.79 -5.26 -12.63
N ASP A 42 5.78 -4.74 -13.36
CA ASP A 42 5.65 -4.30 -14.76
C ASP A 42 4.48 -3.32 -14.96
N GLY A 43 4.35 -2.34 -14.05
CA GLY A 43 3.28 -1.34 -14.09
C GLY A 43 1.90 -1.86 -13.68
N SER A 44 1.77 -3.12 -13.22
CA SER A 44 0.46 -3.69 -12.83
C SER A 44 -0.25 -2.89 -11.73
N ALA A 45 0.47 -2.07 -10.96
CA ALA A 45 -0.12 -1.16 -9.98
C ALA A 45 -1.05 -0.11 -10.60
N ASP A 46 -0.82 0.29 -11.85
CA ASP A 46 -1.60 1.32 -12.54
C ASP A 46 -2.97 0.82 -12.98
N GLY A 47 -3.11 -0.50 -13.19
CA GLY A 47 -4.38 -1.16 -13.50
C GLY A 47 -5.29 -1.39 -12.29
N LEU A 48 -4.82 -1.14 -11.08
CA LEU A 48 -5.62 -1.29 -9.86
C LEU A 48 -6.65 -0.16 -9.74
N SER A 49 -7.78 -0.42 -9.08
CA SER A 49 -8.76 0.63 -8.78
C SER A 49 -8.15 1.71 -7.88
N GLU A 50 -8.70 2.93 -7.93
CA GLU A 50 -8.24 4.03 -7.08
C GLU A 50 -8.39 3.72 -5.59
N THR A 51 -9.51 3.09 -5.22
CA THR A 51 -9.78 2.60 -3.86
C THR A 51 -8.67 1.68 -3.37
N LEU A 52 -8.28 0.73 -4.21
CA LEU A 52 -7.28 -0.28 -3.89
C LEU A 52 -5.88 0.33 -3.81
N ARG A 53 -5.50 1.19 -4.76
CA ARG A 53 -4.24 1.98 -4.70
C ARG A 53 -4.17 2.82 -3.42
N THR A 54 -5.27 3.46 -3.04
CA THR A 54 -5.35 4.29 -1.83
C THR A 54 -5.21 3.44 -0.56
N ALA A 55 -5.91 2.31 -0.48
CA ALA A 55 -5.79 1.39 0.65
C ALA A 55 -4.36 0.86 0.80
N LEU A 56 -3.76 0.38 -0.30
CA LEU A 56 -2.36 -0.06 -0.33
C LEU A 56 -1.41 1.03 0.16
N TYR A 57 -1.52 2.25 -0.41
CA TYR A 57 -0.67 3.36 -0.02
C TYR A 57 -0.79 3.70 1.47
N ARG A 58 -1.99 3.64 2.05
CA ARG A 58 -2.21 3.91 3.48
C ARG A 58 -1.62 2.82 4.36
N ILE A 59 -1.72 1.55 3.97
CA ILE A 59 -1.11 0.43 4.72
C ILE A 59 0.42 0.54 4.66
N VAL A 60 0.98 0.77 3.47
CA VAL A 60 2.43 0.93 3.28
C VAL A 60 2.98 2.13 4.06
N GLN A 61 2.27 3.25 4.06
CA GLN A 61 2.64 4.42 4.88
C GLN A 61 2.76 4.05 6.35
N GLU A 62 1.76 3.34 6.89
CA GLU A 62 1.75 2.96 8.30
C GLU A 62 2.84 1.93 8.62
N ALA A 63 3.08 0.97 7.72
CA ALA A 63 4.20 0.03 7.85
C ALA A 63 5.56 0.75 7.91
N ILE A 64 5.81 1.71 7.01
CA ILE A 64 7.04 2.53 7.02
C ILE A 64 7.13 3.36 8.30
N ASN A 65 6.03 3.99 8.72
CA ASN A 65 6.00 4.79 9.94
C ASN A 65 6.32 3.93 11.18
N ASN A 66 5.77 2.71 11.24
CA ASN A 66 6.02 1.78 12.31
C ASN A 66 7.49 1.34 12.34
N ALA A 67 8.08 1.01 11.19
CA ALA A 67 9.49 0.69 11.11
C ALA A 67 10.36 1.85 11.63
N VAL A 68 10.15 3.08 11.14
CA VAL A 68 10.96 4.25 11.53
C VAL A 68 10.79 4.60 13.01
N ARG A 69 9.57 4.55 13.54
CA ARG A 69 9.28 4.96 14.94
C ARG A 69 9.61 3.88 15.95
N HIS A 70 9.43 2.63 15.58
CA HIS A 70 9.38 1.54 16.54
C HIS A 70 10.45 0.48 16.34
N ALA A 71 11.11 0.34 15.19
CA ALA A 71 12.03 -0.78 14.95
C ALA A 71 13.53 -0.39 14.99
N ALA A 72 13.85 0.90 14.97
CA ALA A 72 15.22 1.44 14.83
C ALA A 72 16.04 0.75 13.72
N PRO A 73 15.53 0.65 12.48
CA PRO A 73 16.19 -0.12 11.43
C PRO A 73 17.41 0.62 10.87
N SER A 74 18.34 -0.13 10.30
CA SER A 74 19.42 0.41 9.48
C SER A 74 19.04 0.47 8.00
N ARG A 75 18.06 -0.33 7.59
CA ARG A 75 17.55 -0.42 6.22
C ARG A 75 16.04 -0.67 6.19
N ILE A 76 15.35 0.02 5.28
CA ILE A 76 13.96 -0.25 4.93
C ILE A 76 13.87 -0.50 3.42
N GLU A 77 13.15 -1.55 3.06
CA GLU A 77 12.91 -1.94 1.68
C GLU A 77 11.43 -2.02 1.38
N VAL A 78 11.02 -1.53 0.21
CA VAL A 78 9.68 -1.74 -0.33
C VAL A 78 9.75 -2.45 -1.67
N GLN A 79 8.99 -3.52 -1.83
CA GLN A 79 8.89 -4.28 -3.07
C GLN A 79 7.45 -4.31 -3.56
N LEU A 80 7.25 -3.93 -4.82
CA LEU A 80 6.03 -4.17 -5.59
C LEU A 80 6.31 -5.34 -6.53
N ALA A 81 5.47 -6.36 -6.51
CA ALA A 81 5.61 -7.53 -7.34
C ALA A 81 4.24 -7.99 -7.84
N SER A 82 4.18 -8.50 -9.06
CA SER A 82 2.98 -9.12 -9.58
C SER A 82 3.29 -10.51 -10.14
N THR A 83 2.33 -11.41 -9.97
CA THR A 83 2.28 -12.71 -10.63
C THR A 83 1.05 -12.73 -11.55
N ALA A 84 0.80 -13.87 -12.20
CA ALA A 84 -0.41 -14.06 -13.00
C ALA A 84 -1.70 -13.93 -12.16
N THR A 85 -1.66 -14.26 -10.87
CA THR A 85 -2.86 -14.32 -10.02
C THR A 85 -2.87 -13.31 -8.89
N THR A 86 -1.73 -12.72 -8.54
CA THR A 86 -1.62 -11.82 -7.39
C THR A 86 -0.83 -10.55 -7.66
N PHE A 87 -1.16 -9.50 -6.92
CA PHE A 87 -0.35 -8.30 -6.76
C PHE A 87 0.05 -8.16 -5.29
N ASN A 88 1.34 -7.98 -5.04
CA ASN A 88 1.92 -7.95 -3.71
C ASN A 88 2.70 -6.66 -3.47
N VAL A 89 2.52 -6.06 -2.30
CA VAL A 89 3.40 -5.03 -1.76
C VAL A 89 4.01 -5.52 -0.46
N THR A 90 5.33 -5.50 -0.39
CA THR A 90 6.08 -5.93 0.80
C THR A 90 6.91 -4.80 1.35
N VAL A 91 6.78 -4.50 2.64
CA VAL A 91 7.65 -3.58 3.38
C VAL A 91 8.51 -4.41 4.33
N THR A 92 9.83 -4.32 4.21
CA THR A 92 10.76 -5.06 5.05
C THR A 92 11.72 -4.10 5.76
N ASP A 93 11.86 -4.22 7.07
CA ASP A 93 12.89 -3.56 7.86
C ASP A 93 13.81 -4.58 8.54
N ASP A 94 15.04 -4.17 8.85
CA ASP A 94 16.04 -4.97 9.55
C ASP A 94 16.21 -4.57 11.03
N GLY A 95 15.21 -3.91 11.60
CA GLY A 95 15.20 -3.46 12.98
C GLY A 95 15.01 -4.61 13.97
N HIS A 96 14.59 -4.30 15.19
CA HIS A 96 14.40 -5.35 16.22
C HIS A 96 13.09 -6.14 16.08
N GLY A 97 12.27 -5.85 15.06
CA GLY A 97 11.02 -6.55 14.79
C GLY A 97 9.84 -6.08 15.65
N CYS A 98 8.63 -6.50 15.27
CA CYS A 98 7.36 -6.09 15.85
C CYS A 98 6.85 -6.98 17.01
N GLY A 99 7.58 -8.04 17.37
CA GLY A 99 7.10 -9.03 18.34
C GLY A 99 5.81 -9.72 17.92
N ALA A 100 5.06 -10.27 18.87
CA ALA A 100 3.74 -10.85 18.63
C ALA A 100 2.72 -9.73 18.33
N ILE A 101 2.10 -9.79 17.15
CA ILE A 101 1.07 -8.84 16.75
C ILE A 101 -0.31 -9.41 17.07
N ASP A 102 -1.10 -8.64 17.81
CA ASP A 102 -2.53 -8.89 17.98
C ASP A 102 -3.30 -8.21 16.83
N PRO A 103 -4.03 -8.96 15.98
CA PRO A 103 -4.87 -8.38 14.92
C PRO A 103 -6.00 -7.50 15.45
N ALA A 104 -6.42 -7.69 16.71
CA ALA A 104 -7.41 -6.86 17.38
C ALA A 104 -6.79 -5.63 18.08
N ALA A 105 -5.48 -5.41 17.94
CA ALA A 105 -4.80 -4.27 18.54
C ALA A 105 -5.40 -2.94 18.07
N GLN A 106 -5.65 -2.05 19.02
CA GLN A 106 -6.05 -0.67 18.74
C GLN A 106 -4.82 0.12 18.22
N GLY A 107 -5.05 1.05 17.28
CA GLY A 107 -4.00 1.92 16.73
C GLY A 107 -3.55 1.55 15.31
N GLY A 108 -2.28 1.83 14.99
CA GLY A 108 -1.74 1.73 13.63
C GLY A 108 -1.97 0.37 12.95
N ILE A 109 -1.73 -0.72 13.68
CA ILE A 109 -1.89 -2.09 13.18
C ILE A 109 -3.36 -2.44 12.93
N GLY A 110 -4.26 -2.13 13.87
CA GLY A 110 -5.70 -2.32 13.66
C GLY A 110 -6.21 -1.56 12.44
N HIS A 111 -5.75 -0.32 12.24
CA HIS A 111 -6.11 0.45 11.04
C HIS A 111 -5.58 -0.17 9.73
N MET A 112 -4.43 -0.86 9.76
CA MET A 112 -3.94 -1.60 8.59
C MET A 112 -4.83 -2.80 8.29
N HIS A 113 -5.22 -3.58 9.30
CA HIS A 113 -6.14 -4.71 9.14
C HIS A 113 -7.52 -4.28 8.62
N THR A 114 -8.11 -3.22 9.19
CA THR A 114 -9.40 -2.70 8.73
C THR A 114 -9.33 -2.29 7.26
N ARG A 115 -8.27 -1.60 6.82
CA ARG A 115 -8.12 -1.21 5.42
C ARG A 115 -7.92 -2.40 4.49
N ALA A 116 -7.12 -3.38 4.90
CA ALA A 116 -6.92 -4.58 4.11
C ALA A 116 -8.24 -5.33 3.90
N ALA A 117 -9.03 -5.49 4.96
CA ALA A 117 -10.34 -6.14 4.90
C ALA A 117 -11.32 -5.40 3.97
N LEU A 118 -11.33 -4.07 3.96
CA LEU A 118 -12.22 -3.26 3.12
C LEU A 118 -11.98 -3.45 1.62
N VAL A 119 -10.77 -3.79 1.21
CA VAL A 119 -10.40 -4.01 -0.20
C VAL A 119 -10.11 -5.49 -0.52
N GLY A 120 -10.51 -6.40 0.37
CA GLY A 120 -10.28 -7.84 0.20
C GLY A 120 -8.80 -8.25 0.18
N ALA A 121 -7.88 -7.39 0.63
CA ALA A 121 -6.46 -7.68 0.68
C ALA A 121 -6.12 -8.55 1.90
N ARG A 122 -5.18 -9.47 1.72
CA ARG A 122 -4.59 -10.24 2.82
C ARG A 122 -3.38 -9.47 3.36
N LEU A 123 -3.37 -9.25 4.68
CA LEU A 123 -2.28 -8.58 5.38
C LEU A 123 -1.59 -9.56 6.33
N ARG A 124 -0.28 -9.73 6.17
CA ARG A 124 0.56 -10.59 7.02
C ARG A 124 1.73 -9.81 7.59
N PHE A 125 2.12 -10.17 8.80
CA PHE A 125 3.31 -9.67 9.48
C PHE A 125 4.19 -10.86 9.82
N GLU A 126 5.42 -10.84 9.34
CA GLU A 126 6.35 -11.95 9.40
C GLU A 126 7.71 -11.44 9.92
N PRO A 127 8.49 -12.26 10.63
CA PRO A 127 9.89 -11.93 10.89
C PRO A 127 10.66 -11.78 9.57
N ALA A 128 11.45 -10.71 9.43
CA ALA A 128 12.26 -10.51 8.23
C ALA A 128 13.45 -11.49 8.16
N ASP A 129 14.06 -11.79 9.31
CA ASP A 129 15.13 -12.77 9.49
C ASP A 129 15.03 -13.40 10.90
N ARG A 130 15.79 -14.47 11.15
CA ARG A 130 15.91 -15.16 12.44
C ARG A 130 16.43 -14.25 13.56
N LYS A 131 17.12 -13.18 13.22
CA LYS A 131 17.74 -12.24 14.18
C LYS A 131 16.90 -11.00 14.45
N GLY A 132 15.80 -10.78 13.72
CA GLY A 132 14.96 -9.60 13.86
C GLY A 132 14.33 -9.14 12.55
N GLY A 133 13.84 -7.90 12.57
CA GLY A 133 13.19 -7.21 11.46
C GLY A 133 11.73 -7.60 11.27
N THR A 134 10.98 -6.73 10.62
CA THR A 134 9.57 -6.96 10.28
C THR A 134 9.41 -7.00 8.77
N ARG A 135 8.65 -7.98 8.29
CA ARG A 135 8.16 -8.06 6.91
C ARG A 135 6.65 -7.95 6.94
N VAL A 136 6.13 -6.84 6.40
CA VAL A 136 4.70 -6.60 6.20
C VAL A 136 4.36 -6.95 4.75
N VAL A 137 3.51 -7.94 4.54
CA VAL A 137 3.09 -8.41 3.21
C VAL A 137 1.62 -8.09 3.00
N ILE A 138 1.32 -7.36 1.93
CA ILE A 138 -0.02 -7.06 1.48
C ILE A 138 -0.22 -7.77 0.15
N GLU A 139 -1.20 -8.66 0.08
CA GLU A 139 -1.46 -9.52 -1.07
C GLU A 139 -2.90 -9.33 -1.55
N ILE A 140 -3.06 -9.22 -2.86
CA ILE A 140 -4.34 -8.99 -3.52
C ILE A 140 -4.48 -10.00 -4.65
N ASP A 141 -5.63 -10.67 -4.70
CA ASP A 141 -6.00 -11.55 -5.81
C ASP A 141 -6.41 -10.69 -7.02
N ARG A 142 -5.74 -10.88 -8.17
CA ARG A 142 -5.95 -10.06 -9.37
C ARG A 142 -7.35 -10.16 -9.93
N GLU A 143 -7.95 -11.35 -9.89
CA GLU A 143 -9.33 -11.59 -10.34
C GLU A 143 -10.33 -10.77 -9.51
N SER A 144 -10.10 -10.65 -8.20
CA SER A 144 -10.92 -9.80 -7.32
C SER A 144 -10.70 -8.31 -7.56
N ALA A 145 -9.45 -7.90 -7.84
CA ALA A 145 -9.14 -6.51 -8.18
C ALA A 145 -9.76 -6.07 -9.51
N GLU A 146 -9.78 -6.95 -10.51
CA GLU A 146 -10.40 -6.72 -11.83
C GLU A 146 -11.93 -6.65 -11.73
N ALA A 147 -12.56 -7.51 -10.92
CA ALA A 147 -13.99 -7.46 -10.65
C ALA A 147 -14.42 -6.15 -9.96
N GLU A 148 -13.61 -5.65 -9.01
CA GLU A 148 -13.86 -4.36 -8.34
C GLU A 148 -13.70 -3.18 -9.31
N ALA A 149 -12.71 -3.23 -10.21
CA ALA A 149 -12.53 -2.24 -11.26
C ALA A 149 -13.72 -2.23 -12.24
N ALA A 150 -14.24 -3.41 -12.62
CA ALA A 150 -15.42 -3.54 -13.49
C ALA A 150 -16.72 -3.05 -12.84
N ALA A 151 -16.89 -3.29 -11.53
CA ALA A 151 -18.03 -2.78 -10.77
C ALA A 151 -18.01 -1.25 -10.66
N CYS A 152 -16.82 -0.65 -10.48
CA CYS A 152 -16.64 0.80 -10.47
C CYS A 152 -16.91 1.43 -11.86
N GLY A 153 -16.48 0.77 -12.95
CA GLY A 153 -16.71 1.24 -14.32
C GLY A 153 -18.17 1.21 -14.79
N THR A 154 -18.99 0.32 -14.23
CA THR A 154 -20.41 0.21 -14.61
C THR A 154 -21.25 1.39 -14.09
N ALA A 155 -20.89 1.95 -12.92
CA ALA A 155 -21.62 3.05 -12.29
C ALA A 155 -21.57 4.39 -13.05
N ILE A 156 -20.72 4.52 -14.07
CA ILE A 156 -20.53 5.75 -14.85
C ILE A 156 -21.31 5.72 -16.19
N THR A 157 -21.99 4.61 -16.53
CA THR A 157 -22.67 4.41 -17.83
C THR A 157 -24.20 4.34 -17.72
N GLU A 158 -24.82 5.07 -16.79
CA GLU A 158 -26.29 5.26 -16.73
C GLU A 158 -26.71 6.74 -16.78
N ALA A 159 -26.00 7.56 -17.57
CA ALA A 159 -26.54 8.86 -18.00
C ALA A 159 -27.47 8.63 -19.21
N GLN A 160 -28.77 8.50 -18.93
CA GLN A 160 -29.83 8.38 -19.94
C GLN A 160 -29.78 9.54 -20.95
N PRO A 161 -30.05 9.31 -22.26
CA PRO A 161 -30.18 10.40 -23.20
C PRO A 161 -31.44 11.21 -22.89
N VAL A 162 -31.28 12.52 -22.71
CA VAL A 162 -32.39 13.45 -22.59
C VAL A 162 -33.07 13.50 -23.96
N ALA A 163 -34.27 12.92 -24.04
CA ALA A 163 -35.15 13.07 -25.19
C ALA A 163 -35.68 14.50 -25.22
N GLU A 164 -35.22 15.32 -26.16
CA GLU A 164 -35.94 16.55 -26.54
C GLU A 164 -37.06 16.16 -27.50
N ALA A 165 -38.29 16.34 -27.01
CA ALA A 165 -39.52 16.20 -27.74
C ALA A 165 -39.96 17.56 -28.30
N VAL A 166 -40.24 17.56 -29.62
CA VAL A 166 -41.13 18.44 -30.41
C VAL A 166 -40.74 19.92 -30.51
#